data_AF-A0A376FDE3-F1
#
_entry.id   AF-A0A376FDE3-F1
#
_cell.length_a   1.000
_cell.length_b   1.000
_cell.length_c   1.000
_cell.angle_alpha   90.00
_cell.angle_beta   90.00
_cell.angle_gamma   90.00
#
_symmetry.space_group_name_H-M   'P 1'
#
loop_
_entity.id
_entity.type
_entity.pdbx_description
1 polymer ?
#
loop_
_entity_poly.entity_id
_entity_poly.type
_entity_poly.pdbx_seq_one_letter_code
_entity_poly.pdbx_strand_id
1 'polypeptide(L)'
;MVEAYDTLVFEAHSTDYQTPQALRQLVNDHFAILKVGPALTFALREALFSLAAIEEELLPAKASSGLRHVLENVMLDRPEYWQSHYHGDGNARRLARGYSYSDRVRYYWPDSQIDDAFARLVRNLADEPVPLPLISQYLPLQYSKVREGALKSTPRELIIDHIQDILQQYHAACEGVTTQDA
;
A
#
# COMPACT_ATOMS: atom_id res chain seq x y z
N MET A 1 -26.55 10.35 22.72
CA MET A 1 -25.45 9.84 21.88
C MET A 1 -25.87 8.46 21.35
N VAL A 2 -25.07 7.76 20.54
CA VAL A 2 -25.49 6.52 19.85
C VAL A 2 -25.86 5.40 20.82
N GLU A 3 -25.34 5.44 22.05
CA GLU A 3 -25.62 4.58 23.20
C GLU A 3 -27.09 4.61 23.64
N ALA A 4 -27.89 5.56 23.15
CA ALA A 4 -29.33 5.59 23.37
C ALA A 4 -30.12 4.70 22.38
N TYR A 5 -29.45 4.06 21.43
CA TYR A 5 -30.07 3.25 20.37
C TYR A 5 -29.36 1.89 20.23
N ASP A 6 -29.98 0.83 20.77
CA ASP A 6 -29.40 -0.53 20.84
C ASP A 6 -28.99 -1.16 19.50
N THR A 7 -29.50 -0.63 18.39
CA THR A 7 -29.30 -1.20 17.05
C THR A 7 -28.48 -0.30 16.12
N LEU A 8 -27.94 0.82 16.61
CA LEU A 8 -27.17 1.75 15.79
C LEU A 8 -25.69 1.72 16.14
N VAL A 9 -24.86 1.86 15.11
CA VAL A 9 -23.41 2.06 15.20
C VAL A 9 -23.00 3.15 14.22
N PHE A 10 -21.83 3.75 14.43
CA PHE A 10 -21.27 4.72 13.51
C PHE A 10 -20.42 4.06 12.42
N GLU A 11 -20.45 4.67 11.25
CA GLU A 11 -19.50 4.43 10.16
C GLU A 11 -18.51 5.60 10.11
N ALA A 12 -17.21 5.31 10.18
CA ALA A 12 -16.13 6.27 10.04
C ALA A 12 -15.52 6.17 8.63
N HIS A 13 -15.36 7.32 7.97
CA HIS A 13 -14.64 7.46 6.71
C HIS A 13 -13.24 8.00 6.96
N SER A 14 -12.32 7.75 6.03
CA SER A 14 -10.94 8.23 6.10
C SER A 14 -10.21 7.77 7.37
N THR A 15 -10.42 6.52 7.77
CA THR A 15 -9.69 5.91 8.91
C THR A 15 -8.28 5.47 8.50
N ASP A 16 -7.90 5.68 7.24
CA ASP A 16 -6.57 5.42 6.70
C ASP A 16 -5.46 6.01 7.58
N TYR A 17 -4.36 5.27 7.71
CA TYR A 17 -3.12 5.67 8.41
C TYR A 17 -3.24 5.94 9.91
N GLN A 18 -4.39 5.69 10.53
CA GLN A 18 -4.54 5.72 11.98
C GLN A 18 -3.65 4.65 12.64
N THR A 19 -3.20 4.93 13.86
CA THR A 19 -2.45 3.91 14.64
C THR A 19 -3.37 2.74 14.99
N PRO A 20 -2.84 1.53 15.22
CA PRO A 20 -3.65 0.40 15.68
C PRO A 20 -4.46 0.71 16.95
N GLN A 21 -3.89 1.49 17.88
CA GLN A 21 -4.58 1.93 19.10
C GLN A 21 -5.75 2.88 18.79
N ALA A 22 -5.58 3.81 17.85
CA ALA A 22 -6.65 4.71 17.43
C ALA A 22 -7.76 3.96 16.70
N LEU A 23 -7.44 3.00 15.83
CA LEU A 23 -8.43 2.13 15.19
C LEU A 23 -9.22 1.33 16.24
N ARG A 24 -8.54 0.77 17.25
CA ARG A 24 -9.20 0.07 18.36
C ARG A 24 -10.11 1.01 19.16
N GLN A 25 -9.65 2.23 19.42
CA GLN A 25 -10.43 3.22 20.16
C GLN A 25 -11.68 3.63 19.39
N LEU A 26 -11.60 3.80 18.07
CA LEU A 26 -12.78 4.06 17.22
C LEU A 26 -13.84 2.98 17.39
N VAL A 27 -13.45 1.70 17.37
CA VAL A 27 -14.38 0.58 17.57
C VAL A 27 -15.01 0.63 18.97
N ASN A 28 -14.21 0.87 20.02
CA ASN A 28 -14.70 1.01 21.40
C ASN A 28 -15.70 2.17 21.55
N ASP A 29 -15.50 3.25 20.80
CA ASP A 29 -16.35 4.45 20.79
C ASP A 29 -17.50 4.33 19.76
N HIS A 30 -17.92 3.11 19.44
CA HIS A 30 -19.05 2.76 18.58
C HIS A 30 -18.91 3.10 17.08
N PHE A 31 -17.73 3.49 16.61
CA PHE A 31 -17.41 3.50 15.17
C PHE A 31 -17.07 2.08 14.70
N ALA A 32 -18.09 1.23 14.62
CA ALA A 32 -17.91 -0.20 14.34
C ALA A 32 -17.68 -0.51 12.84
N ILE A 33 -17.93 0.44 11.95
CA ILE A 33 -17.66 0.32 10.51
C ILE A 33 -16.53 1.29 10.17
N LEU A 34 -15.34 0.76 9.91
CA LEU A 34 -14.14 1.54 9.56
C LEU A 34 -13.85 1.43 8.07
N LYS A 35 -13.96 2.53 7.32
CA LYS A 35 -13.67 2.55 5.88
C LYS A 35 -12.20 2.88 5.61
N VAL A 36 -11.52 1.95 4.96
CA VAL A 36 -10.15 2.07 4.48
C VAL A 36 -10.11 2.01 2.95
N GLY A 37 -9.24 2.80 2.32
CA GLY A 37 -9.06 2.81 0.88
C GLY A 37 -7.65 3.25 0.50
N PRO A 38 -7.33 4.56 0.54
CA PRO A 38 -5.99 5.09 0.27
C PRO A 38 -4.83 4.31 0.90
N ALA A 39 -4.94 3.88 2.16
CA ALA A 39 -3.87 3.14 2.82
C ALA A 39 -3.55 1.80 2.14
N LEU A 40 -4.54 1.13 1.54
CA LEU A 40 -4.35 -0.14 0.83
C LEU A 40 -3.60 0.06 -0.48
N THR A 41 -4.00 1.03 -1.29
CA THR A 41 -3.34 1.34 -2.57
C THR A 41 -2.01 2.07 -2.38
N PHE A 42 -1.85 2.79 -1.27
CA PHE A 42 -0.57 3.36 -0.86
C PHE A 42 0.44 2.26 -0.51
N ALA A 43 0.05 1.25 0.26
CA ALA A 43 0.87 0.07 0.57
C ALA A 43 1.22 -0.75 -0.68
N LEU A 44 0.25 -0.94 -1.60
CA LEU A 44 0.53 -1.49 -2.93
C LEU A 44 1.64 -0.70 -3.63
N ARG A 45 1.52 0.62 -3.65
CA ARG A 45 2.52 1.50 -4.29
C ARG A 45 3.90 1.39 -3.62
N GLU A 46 3.98 1.24 -2.29
CA GLU A 46 5.26 0.99 -1.59
C GLU A 46 5.90 -0.30 -2.07
N ALA A 47 5.15 -1.40 -2.05
CA ALA A 47 5.64 -2.69 -2.51
C ALA A 47 6.14 -2.63 -3.95
N LEU A 48 5.39 -1.96 -4.85
CA LEU A 48 5.80 -1.80 -6.24
C LEU A 48 7.03 -0.92 -6.41
N PHE A 49 7.18 0.16 -5.64
CA PHE A 49 8.36 1.01 -5.70
C PHE A 49 9.61 0.29 -5.16
N SER A 50 9.44 -0.48 -4.10
CA SER A 50 10.49 -1.34 -3.54
C SER A 50 10.91 -2.42 -4.55
N LEU A 51 9.97 -3.10 -5.18
CA LEU A 51 10.27 -4.09 -6.21
C LEU A 51 10.91 -3.48 -7.45
N ALA A 52 10.48 -2.28 -7.88
CA ALA A 52 11.13 -1.57 -8.97
C ALA A 52 12.59 -1.20 -8.65
N ALA A 53 12.88 -0.79 -7.41
CA ALA A 53 14.25 -0.56 -6.98
C ALA A 53 15.08 -1.85 -6.98
N ILE A 54 14.51 -2.96 -6.50
CA ILE A 54 15.13 -4.30 -6.56
C ILE A 54 15.42 -4.70 -8.01
N GLU A 55 14.48 -4.48 -8.93
CA GLU A 55 14.67 -4.76 -10.36
C GLU A 55 15.84 -3.96 -10.95
N GLU A 56 15.99 -2.70 -10.57
CA GLU A 56 17.09 -1.82 -11.02
C GLU A 56 18.47 -2.30 -10.52
N GLU A 57 18.55 -2.94 -9.36
CA GLU A 57 19.79 -3.54 -8.85
C GLU A 57 20.14 -4.86 -9.54
N LEU A 58 19.12 -5.62 -9.98
CA LEU A 58 19.30 -6.96 -10.54
C LEU A 58 19.48 -6.96 -12.06
N LEU A 59 18.89 -6.00 -12.76
CA LEU A 59 18.81 -5.99 -14.21
C LEU A 59 19.42 -4.73 -14.81
N PRO A 60 20.02 -4.83 -16.01
CA PRO A 60 20.45 -3.66 -16.75
C PRO A 60 19.24 -2.79 -17.12
N ALA A 61 19.41 -1.47 -17.15
CA ALA A 61 18.32 -0.51 -17.36
C ALA A 61 17.43 -0.77 -18.60
N LYS A 62 17.98 -1.34 -19.67
CA LYS A 62 17.22 -1.71 -20.89
C LYS A 62 16.24 -2.87 -20.66
N ALA A 63 16.55 -3.76 -19.71
CA ALA A 63 15.75 -4.92 -19.34
C ALA A 63 14.70 -4.60 -18.26
N SER A 64 14.93 -3.59 -17.42
CA SER A 64 13.98 -3.14 -16.38
C SER A 64 12.64 -2.67 -16.94
N SER A 65 11.59 -2.79 -16.12
CA SER A 65 10.23 -2.32 -16.41
C SER A 65 10.14 -0.81 -16.56
N GLY A 66 10.95 -0.07 -15.80
CA GLY A 66 10.87 1.39 -15.69
C GLY A 66 9.57 1.87 -15.02
N LEU A 67 8.90 1.03 -14.22
CA LEU A 67 7.57 1.31 -13.66
C LEU A 67 7.43 2.71 -13.05
N ARG A 68 8.41 3.13 -12.24
CA ARG A 68 8.39 4.45 -11.57
C ARG A 68 8.42 5.61 -12.56
N HIS A 69 9.19 5.46 -13.64
CA HIS A 69 9.29 6.48 -14.69
C HIS A 69 8.03 6.53 -15.55
N VAL A 70 7.50 5.36 -15.95
CA VAL A 70 6.24 5.26 -16.70
C VAL A 70 5.10 5.90 -15.91
N LEU A 71 4.99 5.58 -14.62
CA LEU A 71 3.99 6.15 -13.73
C LEU A 71 4.09 7.67 -13.63
N GLU A 72 5.29 8.21 -13.41
CA GLU A 72 5.51 9.66 -13.33
C GLU A 72 5.14 10.36 -14.64
N ASN A 73 5.53 9.80 -15.79
CA ASN A 73 5.21 10.38 -17.10
C ASN A 73 3.70 10.39 -17.35
N VAL A 74 3.01 9.27 -17.10
CA VAL A 74 1.55 9.19 -17.27
C VAL A 74 0.84 10.18 -16.34
N MET A 75 1.30 10.33 -15.10
CA MET A 75 0.74 11.32 -14.17
C MET A 75 0.99 12.76 -14.63
N LEU A 76 2.14 13.06 -15.25
CA LEU A 76 2.43 14.38 -15.81
C LEU A 76 1.57 14.69 -17.04
N ASP A 77 1.40 13.71 -17.93
CA ASP A 77 0.61 13.84 -19.16
C ASP A 77 -0.90 13.97 -18.88
N ARG A 78 -1.37 13.34 -17.80
CA ARG A 78 -2.78 13.34 -17.38
C ARG A 78 -2.93 13.86 -15.95
N PRO A 79 -2.84 15.18 -15.71
CA PRO A 79 -2.77 15.72 -14.36
C PRO A 79 -4.12 15.80 -13.61
N GLU A 80 -5.23 15.46 -14.27
CA GLU A 80 -6.61 15.69 -13.79
C GLU A 80 -6.92 15.08 -12.42
N TYR A 81 -6.33 13.93 -12.08
CA TYR A 81 -6.61 13.25 -10.81
C TYR A 81 -5.83 13.79 -9.63
N TRP A 82 -4.76 14.57 -9.84
CA TRP A 82 -3.89 15.06 -8.75
C TRP A 82 -3.69 16.57 -8.69
N GLN A 83 -3.85 17.31 -9.79
CA GLN A 83 -3.51 18.73 -9.85
C GLN A 83 -4.23 19.62 -8.83
N SER A 84 -5.47 19.27 -8.48
CA SER A 84 -6.26 19.98 -7.46
C SER A 84 -5.87 19.62 -6.02
N HIS A 85 -5.11 18.54 -5.82
CA HIS A 85 -4.72 18.03 -4.51
C HIS A 85 -3.28 18.39 -4.14
N TYR A 86 -2.39 18.53 -5.13
CA TYR A 86 -0.97 18.78 -4.88
C TYR A 86 -0.59 20.20 -5.28
N HIS A 87 -0.10 20.96 -4.30
CA HIS A 87 0.28 22.36 -4.46
C HIS A 87 1.77 22.58 -4.18
N GLY A 88 2.23 23.81 -4.34
CA GLY A 88 3.64 24.17 -4.21
C GLY A 88 4.39 24.15 -5.54
N ASP A 89 5.71 24.19 -5.45
CA ASP A 89 6.62 24.20 -6.61
C ASP A 89 6.71 22.85 -7.33
N GLY A 90 7.51 22.79 -8.40
CA GLY A 90 7.68 21.58 -9.19
C GLY A 90 8.20 20.38 -8.39
N ASN A 91 9.10 20.62 -7.43
CA ASN A 91 9.69 19.56 -6.61
C ASN A 91 8.70 19.05 -5.56
N ALA A 92 7.94 19.93 -4.92
CA ALA A 92 6.89 19.57 -3.98
C ALA A 92 5.81 18.73 -4.66
N ARG A 93 5.37 19.12 -5.87
CA ARG A 93 4.40 18.34 -6.65
C ARG A 93 4.95 16.99 -7.10
N ARG A 94 6.22 16.95 -7.54
CA ARG A 94 6.91 15.69 -7.89
C ARG A 94 6.95 14.73 -6.70
N LEU A 95 7.32 15.22 -5.52
CA LEU A 95 7.32 14.41 -4.31
C LEU A 95 5.89 13.94 -3.97
N ALA A 96 4.90 14.82 -4.04
CA ALA A 96 3.53 14.49 -3.71
C ALA A 96 2.92 13.42 -4.64
N ARG A 97 3.25 13.42 -5.95
CA ARG A 97 2.81 12.37 -6.89
C ARG A 97 3.27 10.98 -6.49
N GLY A 98 4.51 10.85 -6.02
CA GLY A 98 5.06 9.58 -5.60
C GLY A 98 4.75 9.19 -4.15
N TYR A 99 4.50 10.16 -3.25
CA TYR A 99 4.59 9.93 -1.79
C TYR A 99 3.48 10.55 -0.92
N SER A 100 2.52 11.28 -1.48
CA SER A 100 1.43 11.87 -0.67
C SER A 100 0.44 10.81 -0.17
N TYR A 101 0.03 10.92 1.11
CA TYR A 101 -1.04 10.09 1.70
C TYR A 101 -2.42 10.25 1.03
N SER A 102 -2.63 11.33 0.27
CA SER A 102 -3.84 11.46 -0.56
C SER A 102 -3.93 10.36 -1.64
N ASP A 103 -2.80 9.70 -1.95
CA ASP A 103 -2.69 8.52 -2.80
C ASP A 103 -3.38 8.69 -4.16
N ARG A 104 -3.23 9.87 -4.78
CA ARG A 104 -3.89 10.17 -6.07
C ARG A 104 -3.35 9.31 -7.22
N VAL A 105 -2.19 8.69 -7.02
CA VAL A 105 -1.60 7.70 -7.92
C VAL A 105 -2.54 6.51 -8.17
N ARG A 106 -3.44 6.16 -7.24
CA ARG A 106 -4.36 5.02 -7.38
C ARG A 106 -5.27 5.06 -8.61
N TYR A 107 -5.57 6.27 -9.10
CA TYR A 107 -6.42 6.44 -10.29
C TYR A 107 -5.71 6.11 -11.59
N TYR A 108 -4.38 5.93 -11.55
CA TYR A 108 -3.55 5.67 -12.72
C TYR A 108 -3.19 4.20 -12.90
N TRP A 109 -3.36 3.34 -11.88
CA TRP A 109 -3.09 1.90 -12.00
C TRP A 109 -3.82 1.21 -13.18
N PRO A 110 -5.06 1.59 -13.55
CA PRO A 110 -5.73 1.01 -14.72
C PRO A 110 -5.21 1.50 -16.08
N ASP A 111 -4.28 2.46 -16.14
CA ASP A 111 -3.70 2.90 -17.42
C ASP A 111 -2.87 1.78 -18.03
N SER A 112 -3.06 1.52 -19.33
CA SER A 112 -2.42 0.39 -20.02
C SER A 112 -0.90 0.45 -19.99
N GLN A 113 -0.29 1.65 -20.03
CA GLN A 113 1.17 1.77 -19.99
C GLN A 113 1.71 1.36 -18.61
N ILE A 114 0.98 1.72 -17.55
CA ILE A 114 1.34 1.37 -16.18
C ILE A 114 1.10 -0.12 -15.94
N ASP A 115 -0.01 -0.67 -16.42
CA ASP A 115 -0.32 -2.11 -16.32
C ASP A 115 0.73 -2.96 -17.04
N ASP A 116 1.16 -2.56 -18.25
CA ASP A 116 2.22 -3.22 -19.00
C ASP A 116 3.57 -3.18 -18.25
N ALA A 117 3.91 -2.03 -17.66
CA ALA A 117 5.13 -1.89 -16.85
C ALA A 117 5.06 -2.73 -15.58
N PHE A 118 3.91 -2.78 -14.90
CA PHE A 118 3.66 -3.63 -13.75
C PHE A 118 3.80 -5.12 -14.11
N ALA A 119 3.16 -5.57 -15.19
CA ALA A 119 3.25 -6.95 -15.65
C ALA A 119 4.69 -7.33 -16.02
N ARG A 120 5.44 -6.41 -16.62
CA ARG A 120 6.87 -6.59 -16.91
C ARG A 120 7.70 -6.70 -15.64
N LEU A 121 7.49 -5.82 -14.66
CA LEU A 121 8.19 -5.86 -13.36
C LEU A 121 7.98 -7.22 -12.68
N VAL A 122 6.72 -7.66 -12.57
CA VAL A 122 6.38 -8.93 -11.94
C VAL A 122 7.04 -10.09 -12.66
N ARG A 123 7.00 -10.11 -14.00
CA ARG A 123 7.63 -11.17 -14.81
C ARG A 123 9.15 -11.20 -14.64
N ASN A 124 9.80 -10.04 -14.70
CA ASN A 124 11.25 -9.90 -14.59
C ASN A 124 11.80 -10.42 -13.25
N LEU A 125 10.98 -10.40 -12.20
CA LEU A 125 11.34 -10.87 -10.86
C LEU A 125 10.69 -12.23 -10.50
N ALA A 126 10.04 -12.91 -11.45
CA ALA A 126 9.30 -14.15 -11.16
C ALA A 126 10.13 -15.43 -11.32
N ASP A 127 11.15 -15.42 -12.19
CA ASP A 127 11.90 -16.63 -12.56
C ASP A 127 12.76 -17.16 -11.41
N GLU A 128 13.31 -16.27 -10.59
CA GLU A 128 14.14 -16.60 -9.44
C GLU A 128 13.63 -15.89 -8.18
N PRO A 129 13.74 -16.52 -6.98
CA PRO A 129 13.42 -15.87 -5.73
C PRO A 129 14.21 -14.57 -5.53
N VAL A 130 13.56 -13.50 -5.08
CA VAL A 130 14.24 -12.23 -4.82
C VAL A 130 15.31 -12.42 -3.72
N PRO A 131 16.56 -11.95 -3.92
CA PRO A 131 17.63 -12.12 -2.95
C PRO A 131 17.31 -11.50 -1.58
N LEU A 132 17.54 -12.27 -0.51
CA LEU A 132 17.23 -11.88 0.87
C LEU A 132 17.80 -10.52 1.31
N PRO A 133 19.06 -10.13 0.98
CA PRO A 133 19.57 -8.81 1.36
C PRO A 133 18.79 -7.66 0.72
N LEU A 134 18.29 -7.85 -0.51
CA LEU A 134 17.48 -6.84 -1.19
C LEU A 134 16.08 -6.74 -0.55
N ILE A 135 15.47 -7.86 -0.17
CA ILE A 135 14.22 -7.83 0.60
C ILE A 135 14.45 -7.11 1.94
N SER A 136 15.54 -7.41 2.65
CA SER A 136 15.87 -6.70 3.90
C SER A 136 16.01 -5.18 3.72
N GLN A 137 16.55 -4.74 2.58
CA GLN A 137 16.79 -3.32 2.30
C GLN A 137 15.51 -2.56 1.91
N TYR A 138 14.63 -3.18 1.11
CA TYR A 138 13.49 -2.49 0.49
C TYR A 138 12.13 -2.92 1.04
N LEU A 139 12.03 -4.09 1.70
CA LEU A 139 10.82 -4.69 2.26
C LEU A 139 11.12 -5.33 3.64
N PRO A 140 11.57 -4.54 4.63
CA PRO A 140 12.11 -5.08 5.88
C PRO A 140 11.09 -5.85 6.73
N LEU A 141 9.80 -5.51 6.67
CA LEU A 141 8.74 -6.24 7.40
C LEU A 141 8.50 -7.62 6.79
N GLN A 142 8.51 -7.70 5.45
CA GLN A 142 8.37 -8.96 4.71
C GLN A 142 9.62 -9.84 4.90
N TYR A 143 10.82 -9.25 5.01
CA TYR A 143 12.07 -9.99 5.17
C TYR A 143 12.03 -10.99 6.32
N SER A 144 11.56 -10.60 7.50
CA SER A 144 11.45 -11.51 8.65
C SER A 144 10.58 -12.72 8.34
N LYS A 145 9.41 -12.50 7.72
CA LYS A 145 8.48 -13.56 7.32
C LYS A 145 9.09 -14.49 6.27
N VAL A 146 9.84 -13.95 5.31
CA VAL A 146 10.56 -14.75 4.30
C VAL A 146 11.66 -15.59 4.94
N ARG A 147 12.44 -15.00 5.86
CA ARG A 147 13.52 -15.69 6.57
C ARG A 147 13.03 -16.86 7.42
N GLU A 148 11.82 -16.75 7.96
CA GLU A 148 11.16 -17.78 8.75
C GLU A 148 10.42 -18.83 7.88
N GLY A 149 10.40 -18.64 6.56
CA GLY A 149 9.68 -19.52 5.62
C GLY A 149 8.15 -19.35 5.65
N ALA A 150 7.64 -18.34 6.35
CA ALA A 150 6.22 -18.00 6.41
C ALA A 150 5.72 -17.24 5.16
N LEU A 151 6.63 -16.64 4.39
CA LEU A 151 6.34 -15.91 3.15
C LEU A 151 7.31 -16.33 2.05
N LYS A 152 6.81 -16.52 0.82
CA LYS A 152 7.68 -16.75 -0.35
C LYS A 152 8.25 -15.43 -0.85
N SER A 153 9.51 -15.41 -1.26
CA SER A 153 10.18 -14.25 -1.84
C SER A 153 9.84 -14.01 -3.32
N THR A 154 8.59 -14.24 -3.72
CA THR A 154 8.12 -13.92 -5.07
C THR A 154 7.43 -12.56 -5.09
N PRO A 155 7.44 -11.81 -6.21
CA PRO A 155 6.91 -10.45 -6.26
C PRO A 155 5.44 -10.35 -5.82
N ARG A 156 4.60 -11.28 -6.27
CA ARG A 156 3.17 -11.28 -5.93
C ARG A 156 2.92 -11.49 -4.44
N GLU A 157 3.64 -12.42 -3.83
CA GLU A 157 3.50 -12.73 -2.40
C GLU A 157 3.97 -11.55 -1.55
N LEU A 158 5.08 -10.92 -1.92
CA LEU A 158 5.57 -9.70 -1.27
C LEU A 158 4.59 -8.52 -1.37
N ILE A 159 3.96 -8.33 -2.52
CA ILE A 159 2.94 -7.28 -2.71
C ILE A 159 1.72 -7.53 -1.82
N ILE A 160 1.19 -8.76 -1.86
CA ILE A 160 0.00 -9.12 -1.09
C ILE A 160 0.27 -8.99 0.40
N ASP A 161 1.40 -9.50 0.89
CA ASP A 161 1.76 -9.41 2.31
C ASP A 161 1.88 -7.96 2.79
N HIS A 162 2.49 -7.07 2.00
CA HIS A 162 2.61 -5.66 2.36
C HIS A 162 1.23 -4.96 2.43
N ILE A 163 0.26 -5.33 1.60
CA ILE A 163 -1.12 -4.84 1.70
C ILE A 163 -1.82 -5.43 2.93
N GLN A 164 -1.56 -6.71 3.22
CA GLN A 164 -2.11 -7.40 4.38
C GLN A 164 -1.65 -6.79 5.70
N ASP A 165 -0.45 -6.21 5.78
CA ASP A 165 0.00 -5.48 6.98
C ASP A 165 -0.96 -4.34 7.37
N ILE A 166 -1.63 -3.70 6.39
CA ILE A 166 -2.67 -2.70 6.65
C ILE A 166 -3.96 -3.39 7.10
N LEU A 167 -4.41 -4.43 6.38
CA LEU A 167 -5.64 -5.15 6.72
C LEU A 167 -5.59 -5.78 8.12
N GLN A 168 -4.43 -6.27 8.55
CA GLN A 168 -4.24 -6.86 9.87
C GLN A 168 -4.45 -5.85 11.01
N GLN A 169 -4.11 -4.57 10.80
CA GLN A 169 -4.36 -3.52 11.80
C GLN A 169 -5.86 -3.28 12.00
N TYR A 170 -6.62 -3.26 10.90
CA TYR A 170 -8.08 -3.15 10.95
C TYR A 170 -8.73 -4.39 11.53
N HIS A 171 -8.24 -5.57 11.14
CA HIS A 171 -8.71 -6.83 11.68
C HIS A 171 -8.53 -6.87 13.21
N ALA A 172 -7.32 -6.59 13.71
CA ALA A 172 -7.03 -6.56 15.14
C ALA A 172 -7.85 -5.50 15.90
N ALA A 173 -8.13 -4.35 15.28
CA ALA A 173 -9.01 -3.35 15.87
C ALA A 173 -10.45 -3.88 16.04
N CYS A 174 -10.94 -4.64 15.07
CA CYS A 174 -12.30 -5.17 15.02
C CYS A 174 -12.49 -6.54 15.70
N GLU A 175 -11.42 -7.26 16.04
CA GLU A 175 -11.52 -8.51 16.81
C GLU A 175 -12.10 -8.20 18.20
N GLY A 176 -13.34 -8.60 18.44
CA GLY A 176 -14.00 -8.37 19.72
C GLY A 176 -13.14 -8.87 20.89
N VAL A 177 -13.20 -8.17 22.02
CA VAL A 177 -12.83 -8.82 23.28
C VAL A 177 -13.83 -9.96 23.45
N THR A 178 -13.42 -11.20 23.23
CA THR A 178 -14.19 -12.33 23.72
C THR A 178 -14.32 -12.13 25.22
N THR A 179 -15.53 -11.85 25.67
CA THR A 179 -15.91 -11.88 27.08
C THR A 179 -15.85 -13.33 27.57
N GLN A 180 -14.64 -13.88 27.66
CA GLN A 180 -14.34 -14.95 28.61
C GLN A 180 -13.96 -14.25 29.91
N ASP A 181 -15.00 -13.97 30.70
CA ASP A 181 -15.01 -13.82 32.16
C ASP A 181 -16.20 -12.92 32.52
N ALA A 182 -17.36 -13.58 32.65
CA ALA A 182 -18.52 -13.11 33.40
C ALA A 182 -18.58 -13.89 34.73
#